data_AF-A0A7S0A487-F1
#
_entry.id   AF-A0A7S0A487-F1
#
_cell.length_a   1.000
_cell.length_b   1.000
_cell.length_c   1.000
_cell.angle_alpha   90.00
_cell.angle_beta   90.00
_cell.angle_gamma   90.00
#
_symmetry.space_group_name_H-M   'P 1'
#
loop_
_entity.id
_entity.type
_entity.pdbx_description
1 polymer ?
#
loop_
_entity_poly.entity_id
_entity_poly.type
_entity_poly.pdbx_seq_one_letter_code
_entity_poly.pdbx_strand_id
1 'polypeptide(L)'
;NEAADEVLSTIKEAIAAFRNLGDMDGLADSLRLMMHGLRLKAQQEHDRGNGGEEETILQDAEALMREELGLFRSCGEKRGEAAMYLSIGEALRSLGGSPKCDKALDYLLEAQEIAWELDDPKLEASIAYERFTVLHKRHRFKEACQA
;
A
#
# COMPACT_ATOMS: atom_id res chain seq x y z
N ASN A 1 8.89 19.99 2.41
CA ASN A 1 7.91 20.39 3.45
C ASN A 1 8.34 19.60 4.66
N GLU A 2 8.98 20.22 5.64
CA GLU A 2 9.73 19.51 6.69
C GLU A 2 8.88 18.51 7.47
N ALA A 3 7.57 18.77 7.61
CA ALA A 3 6.66 17.89 8.35
C ALA A 3 6.48 16.49 7.70
N ALA A 4 6.44 16.38 6.38
CA ALA A 4 6.30 15.07 5.72
C ALA A 4 7.58 14.24 5.88
N ASP A 5 8.74 14.89 5.76
CA ASP A 5 10.04 14.24 5.91
C ASP A 5 10.29 13.82 7.37
N GLU A 6 9.86 14.62 8.34
CA GLU A 6 9.91 14.30 9.77
C GLU A 6 9.05 13.06 10.10
N VAL A 7 7.79 13.03 9.64
CA VAL A 7 6.90 11.87 9.84
C VAL A 7 7.49 10.60 9.25
N LEU A 8 8.04 10.68 8.03
CA LEU A 8 8.70 9.54 7.40
C LEU A 8 9.96 9.08 8.16
N SER A 9 10.70 10.02 8.78
CA SER A 9 11.84 9.68 9.64
C SER A 9 11.41 8.88 10.86
N THR A 10 10.38 9.34 11.58
CA THR A 10 9.85 8.62 12.75
C THR A 10 9.30 7.24 12.37
N ILE A 11 8.65 7.09 11.23
CA ILE A 11 8.18 5.78 10.74
C ILE A 11 9.37 4.85 10.44
N LYS A 12 10.47 5.36 9.86
CA LYS A 12 11.67 4.54 9.62
C LYS A 12 12.28 4.02 10.92
N GLU A 13 12.29 4.83 11.97
CA GLU A 13 12.75 4.41 13.30
C GLU A 13 11.86 3.31 13.87
N ALA A 14 10.53 3.43 13.74
CA ALA A 14 9.59 2.39 14.16
C ALA A 14 9.79 1.08 13.39
N ILE A 15 9.94 1.13 12.07
CA ILE A 15 10.25 -0.03 11.21
C ILE A 15 11.53 -0.73 11.71
N ALA A 16 12.59 0.04 11.97
CA ALA A 16 13.85 -0.50 12.47
C ALA A 16 13.68 -1.17 13.85
N ALA A 17 12.89 -0.56 14.75
CA ALA A 17 12.61 -1.11 16.06
C ALA A 17 11.86 -2.45 15.98
N PHE A 18 10.76 -2.52 15.21
CA PHE A 18 9.99 -3.75 15.05
C PHE A 18 10.80 -4.88 14.38
N ARG A 19 11.63 -4.54 13.37
CA ARG A 19 12.59 -5.49 12.80
C ARG A 19 13.55 -6.06 13.82
N ASN A 20 14.13 -5.22 14.66
CA ASN A 20 15.07 -5.66 15.70
C ASN A 20 14.39 -6.53 16.76
N LEU A 21 13.10 -6.33 17.01
CA LEU A 21 12.30 -7.15 17.91
C LEU A 21 11.81 -8.46 17.29
N GLY A 22 11.87 -8.59 15.95
CA GLY A 22 11.25 -9.70 15.23
C GLY A 22 9.71 -9.66 15.25
N ASP A 23 9.13 -8.49 15.52
CA ASP A 23 7.69 -8.29 15.55
C ASP A 23 7.18 -7.98 14.14
N MET A 24 6.71 -9.04 13.47
CA MET A 24 6.31 -8.98 12.06
C MET A 24 4.97 -8.24 11.87
N ASP A 25 4.07 -8.28 12.85
CA ASP A 25 2.81 -7.54 12.83
C ASP A 25 3.07 -6.03 12.97
N GLY A 26 3.88 -5.63 13.95
CA GLY A 26 4.27 -4.23 14.13
C GLY A 26 5.08 -3.68 12.95
N LEU A 27 5.90 -4.53 12.32
CA LEU A 27 6.59 -4.20 11.08
C LEU A 27 5.60 -3.94 9.95
N ALA A 28 4.62 -4.83 9.72
CA ALA A 28 3.62 -4.67 8.68
C ALA A 28 2.78 -3.39 8.86
N ASP A 29 2.33 -3.12 10.09
CA ASP A 29 1.57 -1.91 10.41
C ASP A 29 2.40 -0.63 10.19
N SER A 30 3.68 -0.65 10.57
CA SER A 30 4.58 0.49 10.35
C SER A 30 4.88 0.73 8.86
N LEU A 31 5.00 -0.32 8.06
CA LEU A 31 5.14 -0.23 6.61
C LEU A 31 3.87 0.30 5.94
N ARG A 32 2.69 -0.01 6.46
CA ARG A 32 1.45 0.62 6.01
C ARG A 32 1.42 2.12 6.30
N LEU A 33 1.92 2.55 7.46
CA LEU A 33 2.10 3.98 7.75
C LEU A 33 3.09 4.64 6.80
N MET A 34 4.19 3.96 6.46
CA MET A 34 5.16 4.43 5.46
C MET A 34 4.49 4.67 4.11
N MET A 35 3.68 3.72 3.64
CA MET A 35 2.93 3.85 2.38
C MET A 35 2.00 5.07 2.41
N HIS A 36 1.24 5.27 3.49
CA HIS A 36 0.38 6.45 3.62
C HIS A 36 1.17 7.76 3.61
N GLY A 37 2.30 7.82 4.33
CA GLY A 37 3.18 8.98 4.35
C GLY A 37 3.76 9.31 2.97
N LEU A 38 4.23 8.29 2.23
CA LEU A 38 4.77 8.45 0.88
C LEU A 38 3.69 8.92 -0.12
N ARG A 39 2.46 8.38 -0.03
CA ARG A 39 1.33 8.88 -0.83
C ARG A 39 0.97 10.33 -0.53
N LEU A 40 0.99 10.72 0.74
CA LEU A 40 0.76 12.12 1.12
C LEU A 40 1.86 13.02 0.55
N LYS A 41 3.12 12.60 0.62
CA LYS A 41 4.24 13.33 0.02
C LYS A 41 4.11 13.44 -1.50
N ALA A 42 3.73 12.35 -2.18
CA ALA A 42 3.47 12.36 -3.62
C ALA A 42 2.35 13.35 -3.99
N GLN A 43 1.25 13.35 -3.24
CA GLN A 43 0.15 14.31 -3.46
C GLN A 43 0.61 15.76 -3.25
N GLN A 44 1.48 16.03 -2.27
CA GLN A 44 2.03 17.38 -2.08
C GLN A 44 2.87 17.83 -3.28
N GLU A 45 3.68 16.93 -3.86
CA GLU A 45 4.45 17.24 -5.07
C GLU A 45 3.54 17.42 -6.29
N HIS A 46 2.47 16.64 -6.42
CA HIS A 46 1.41 16.87 -7.41
C HIS A 46 0.82 18.28 -7.29
N ASP A 47 0.42 18.68 -6.08
CA ASP A 47 -0.22 19.97 -5.81
C ASP A 47 0.72 21.16 -6.12
N ARG A 48 2.04 20.92 -6.09
CA ARG A 48 3.09 21.88 -6.50
C ARG A 48 3.34 21.92 -8.01
N GLY A 49 2.67 21.06 -8.78
CA GLY A 49 2.88 20.87 -10.21
C GLY A 49 4.09 20.01 -10.55
N ASN A 50 4.65 19.30 -9.57
CA ASN A 50 5.83 18.45 -9.73
C ASN A 50 5.46 16.98 -9.96
N GLY A 51 4.76 16.72 -11.07
CA GLY A 51 4.26 15.38 -11.40
C GLY A 51 5.36 14.33 -11.62
N GLY A 52 6.57 14.74 -12.02
CA GLY A 52 7.70 13.81 -12.15
C GLY A 52 8.19 13.28 -10.80
N GLU A 53 8.22 14.14 -9.78
CA GLU A 53 8.57 13.74 -8.42
C GLU A 53 7.45 12.92 -7.78
N GLU A 54 6.18 13.30 -7.99
CA GLU A 54 5.02 12.49 -7.59
C GLU A 54 5.16 11.05 -8.11
N GLU A 55 5.39 10.90 -9.42
CA GLU A 55 5.54 9.59 -10.04
C GLU A 55 6.72 8.81 -9.45
N THR A 56 7.87 9.47 -9.26
CA THR A 56 9.07 8.87 -8.67
C THR A 56 8.79 8.35 -7.25
N ILE A 57 8.16 9.16 -6.40
CA ILE A 57 7.81 8.76 -5.02
C ILE A 57 6.89 7.54 -5.01
N LEU A 58 5.90 7.49 -5.90
CA LEU A 58 4.97 6.37 -5.96
C LEU A 58 5.61 5.10 -6.54
N GLN A 59 6.54 5.22 -7.49
CA GLN A 59 7.33 4.10 -8.00
C GLN A 59 8.26 3.53 -6.92
N ASP A 60 8.95 4.40 -6.17
CA ASP A 60 9.81 4.00 -5.05
C ASP A 60 9.01 3.34 -3.93
N ALA A 61 7.81 3.86 -3.62
CA ALA A 61 6.91 3.25 -2.65
C ALA A 61 6.46 1.85 -3.09
N GLU A 62 6.11 1.68 -4.37
CA GLU A 62 5.73 0.37 -4.91
C GLU A 62 6.90 -0.63 -4.85
N ALA A 63 8.11 -0.19 -5.20
CA ALA A 63 9.32 -1.00 -5.12
C ALA A 63 9.64 -1.42 -3.68
N LEU A 64 9.55 -0.49 -2.72
CA LEU A 64 9.72 -0.79 -1.30
C LEU A 64 8.73 -1.86 -0.83
N MET A 65 7.42 -1.69 -1.11
CA MET A 65 6.42 -2.67 -0.68
C MET A 65 6.61 -4.05 -1.33
N ARG A 66 7.18 -4.12 -2.54
CA ARG A 66 7.55 -5.41 -3.18
C ARG A 66 8.72 -6.09 -2.49
N GLU A 67 9.71 -5.35 -2.04
CA GLU A 67 10.83 -5.88 -1.28
C GLU A 67 10.33 -6.50 0.03
N GLU A 68 9.50 -5.75 0.78
CA GLU A 68 8.90 -6.23 2.03
C GLU A 68 7.95 -7.40 1.82
N LEU A 69 7.19 -7.43 0.72
CA LEU A 69 6.39 -8.59 0.35
C LEU A 69 7.26 -9.85 0.19
N GLY A 70 8.43 -9.71 -0.41
CA GLY A 70 9.40 -10.80 -0.52
C GLY A 70 9.86 -11.31 0.83
N LEU A 71 10.14 -10.39 1.76
CA LEU A 71 10.49 -10.72 3.15
C LEU A 71 9.35 -11.49 3.84
N PHE A 72 8.14 -10.94 3.89
CA PHE A 72 7.01 -11.57 4.58
C PHE A 72 6.69 -12.96 4.00
N ARG A 73 6.71 -13.11 2.67
CA ARG A 73 6.57 -14.42 2.02
C ARG A 73 7.64 -15.42 2.43
N SER A 74 8.90 -14.99 2.50
CA SER A 74 10.00 -15.89 2.88
C SER A 74 9.91 -16.34 4.34
N CYS A 75 9.32 -15.52 5.20
CA CYS A 75 9.09 -15.81 6.61
C CYS A 75 7.76 -16.55 6.87
N GLY A 76 6.88 -16.65 5.87
CA GLY A 76 5.54 -17.26 6.03
C GLY A 76 4.53 -16.37 6.77
N GLU A 77 4.78 -15.06 6.80
CA GLU A 77 4.00 -14.07 7.56
C GLU A 77 2.82 -13.55 6.75
N LYS A 78 1.73 -14.32 6.75
CA LYS A 78 0.56 -14.09 5.89
C LYS A 78 -0.09 -12.71 6.04
N ARG A 79 -0.23 -12.22 7.27
CA ARG A 79 -0.82 -10.90 7.50
C ARG A 79 0.03 -9.80 6.86
N GLY A 80 1.35 -9.88 6.99
CA GLY A 80 2.29 -8.96 6.35
C GLY A 80 2.24 -9.04 4.82
N GLU A 81 2.14 -10.25 4.25
CA GLU A 81 1.95 -10.45 2.80
C GLU A 81 0.73 -9.68 2.29
N ALA A 82 -0.42 -9.87 2.92
CA ALA A 82 -1.68 -9.22 2.53
C ALA A 82 -1.60 -7.69 2.70
N ALA A 83 -0.98 -7.21 3.78
CA ALA A 83 -0.76 -5.78 3.99
C ALA A 83 0.12 -5.16 2.89
N MET A 84 1.15 -5.86 2.43
CA MET A 84 2.03 -5.37 1.36
C MET A 84 1.34 -5.40 0.00
N TYR A 85 0.56 -6.44 -0.30
CA TYR A 85 -0.27 -6.47 -1.50
C TYR A 85 -1.27 -5.31 -1.57
N LEU A 86 -1.95 -5.02 -0.46
CA LEU A 86 -2.82 -3.84 -0.34
C LEU A 86 -2.05 -2.55 -0.63
N SER A 87 -0.88 -2.36 -0.01
CA SER A 87 -0.03 -1.18 -0.21
C SER A 87 0.45 -1.02 -1.67
N ILE A 88 0.79 -2.11 -2.35
CA ILE A 88 1.14 -2.10 -3.78
C ILE A 88 -0.06 -1.65 -4.61
N GLY A 89 -1.26 -2.18 -4.32
CA GLY A 89 -2.51 -1.77 -4.96
C GLY A 89 -2.76 -0.27 -4.82
N GLU A 90 -2.54 0.28 -3.63
CA GLU A 90 -2.66 1.71 -3.33
C GLU A 90 -1.69 2.58 -4.14
N ALA A 91 -0.42 2.16 -4.26
CA ALA A 91 0.59 2.86 -5.04
C ALA A 91 0.24 2.84 -6.54
N LEU A 92 -0.13 1.67 -7.07
CA LEU A 92 -0.52 1.51 -8.48
C LEU A 92 -1.80 2.29 -8.84
N ARG A 93 -2.80 2.33 -7.95
CA ARG A 93 -3.98 3.20 -8.12
C ARG A 93 -3.57 4.66 -8.21
N SER A 94 -2.63 5.08 -7.38
CA SER A 94 -2.16 6.47 -7.33
C SER A 94 -1.41 6.85 -8.61
N LEU A 95 -0.48 6.00 -9.09
CA LEU A 95 0.19 6.13 -10.40
C LEU A 95 -0.80 6.22 -11.57
N GLY A 96 -1.91 5.49 -11.51
CA GLY A 96 -3.01 5.61 -12.47
C GLY A 96 -2.72 5.08 -13.87
N GLY A 97 -3.66 5.31 -14.78
CA GLY A 97 -3.68 4.68 -16.11
C GLY A 97 -4.26 3.26 -16.12
N SER A 98 -4.83 2.83 -17.24
CA SER A 98 -5.50 1.53 -17.36
C SER A 98 -4.63 0.35 -16.88
N PRO A 99 -3.38 0.17 -17.37
CA PRO A 99 -2.60 -1.02 -17.03
C PRO A 99 -2.19 -1.09 -15.55
N LYS A 100 -1.97 0.05 -14.90
CA LYS A 100 -1.63 0.09 -13.48
C LYS A 100 -2.85 -0.17 -12.60
N CYS A 101 -4.02 0.34 -12.98
CA CYS A 101 -5.27 0.06 -12.27
C CYS A 101 -5.65 -1.42 -12.36
N ASP A 102 -5.47 -2.05 -13.52
CA ASP A 102 -5.76 -3.47 -13.68
C ASP A 102 -4.80 -4.31 -12.81
N LYS A 103 -3.49 -3.99 -12.80
CA LYS A 103 -2.52 -4.61 -11.89
C LYS A 103 -2.84 -4.36 -10.41
N ALA A 104 -3.35 -3.19 -10.06
CA ALA A 104 -3.79 -2.90 -8.69
C ALA A 104 -4.89 -3.87 -8.25
N LEU A 105 -5.86 -4.14 -9.13
CA LEU A 105 -6.91 -5.12 -8.83
C LEU A 105 -6.34 -6.52 -8.63
N ASP A 106 -5.37 -6.95 -9.45
CA ASP A 106 -4.72 -8.25 -9.29
C ASP A 106 -4.08 -8.39 -7.89
N TYR A 107 -3.33 -7.38 -7.44
CA TYR A 107 -2.74 -7.38 -6.09
C TYR A 107 -3.79 -7.33 -4.97
N LEU A 108 -4.88 -6.59 -5.17
CA LEU A 108 -5.94 -6.52 -4.17
C LEU A 108 -6.72 -7.83 -4.05
N LEU A 109 -6.84 -8.62 -5.13
CA LEU A 109 -7.42 -9.96 -5.07
C LEU A 109 -6.53 -10.92 -4.28
N GLU A 110 -5.22 -10.87 -4.50
CA GLU A 110 -4.26 -11.66 -3.71
C GLU A 110 -4.30 -11.29 -2.22
N ALA A 111 -4.42 -9.99 -1.89
CA ALA A 111 -4.61 -9.55 -0.51
C ALA A 111 -5.91 -10.07 0.10
N GLN A 112 -6.99 -10.08 -0.71
CA GLN A 112 -8.33 -10.50 -0.28
C GLN A 112 -8.38 -11.99 0.06
N GLU A 113 -7.76 -12.84 -0.77
CA GLU A 113 -7.68 -14.28 -0.52
C GLU A 113 -7.01 -14.56 0.83
N ILE A 114 -5.87 -13.92 1.10
CA ILE A 114 -5.17 -14.09 2.38
C ILE A 114 -6.00 -13.52 3.55
N ALA A 115 -6.65 -12.38 3.38
CA ALA A 115 -7.48 -11.80 4.44
C ALA A 115 -8.64 -12.72 4.84
N TRP A 116 -9.28 -13.39 3.87
CA TRP A 116 -10.31 -14.41 4.14
C TRP A 116 -9.75 -15.64 4.84
N GLU A 117 -8.57 -16.13 4.45
CA GLU A 117 -7.90 -17.25 5.13
C GLU A 117 -7.59 -16.94 6.61
N LEU A 118 -7.30 -15.67 6.91
CA LEU A 118 -6.98 -15.19 8.25
C LEU A 118 -8.21 -14.81 9.10
N ASP A 119 -9.41 -14.74 8.51
CA ASP A 119 -10.62 -14.19 9.15
C ASP A 119 -10.35 -12.78 9.73
N ASP A 120 -9.70 -11.91 8.94
CA ASP A 120 -9.35 -10.54 9.35
C ASP A 120 -10.31 -9.49 8.76
N PRO A 121 -11.39 -9.13 9.49
CA PRO A 121 -12.40 -8.21 8.97
C PRO A 121 -11.88 -6.77 8.77
N LYS A 122 -10.81 -6.36 9.47
CA LYS A 122 -10.25 -5.01 9.30
C LYS A 122 -9.46 -4.91 8.00
N LEU A 123 -8.70 -5.96 7.69
CA LEU A 123 -7.95 -6.03 6.45
C LEU A 123 -8.89 -6.20 5.26
N GLU A 124 -9.90 -7.06 5.37
CA GLU A 124 -10.97 -7.21 4.37
C GLU A 124 -11.64 -5.87 4.04
N ALA A 125 -12.06 -5.10 5.06
CA ALA A 125 -12.69 -3.80 4.85
C ALA A 125 -11.75 -2.81 4.13
N SER A 126 -10.47 -2.82 4.48
CA SER A 126 -9.46 -1.96 3.86
C SER A 126 -9.23 -2.32 2.38
N ILE A 127 -9.20 -3.62 2.08
CA ILE A 127 -9.07 -4.13 0.72
C ILE A 127 -10.30 -3.82 -0.12
N ALA A 128 -11.51 -4.04 0.42
CA ALA A 128 -12.77 -3.71 -0.25
C ALA A 128 -12.85 -2.21 -0.59
N TYR A 129 -12.48 -1.35 0.35
CA TYR A 129 -12.42 0.10 0.13
C TYR A 129 -11.45 0.47 -1.00
N GLU A 130 -10.25 -0.11 -1.03
CA GLU A 130 -9.28 0.20 -2.06
C GLU A 130 -9.73 -0.34 -3.44
N ARG A 131 -10.32 -1.55 -3.50
CA ARG A 131 -10.92 -2.11 -4.71
C ARG A 131 -12.02 -1.20 -5.26
N PHE A 132 -12.93 -0.75 -4.40
CA PHE A 132 -13.95 0.24 -4.76
C PHE A 132 -13.32 1.48 -5.39
N THR A 133 -12.27 2.02 -4.77
CA THR A 133 -11.60 3.24 -5.23
C THR A 133 -10.94 3.05 -6.60
N VAL A 134 -10.31 1.89 -6.85
CA VAL A 134 -9.75 1.55 -8.17
C VAL A 134 -10.85 1.43 -9.22
N LEU A 135 -11.92 0.69 -8.94
CA LEU A 135 -13.03 0.46 -9.87
C LEU A 135 -13.78 1.75 -10.19
N HIS A 136 -13.98 2.61 -9.19
CA HIS A 136 -14.56 3.95 -9.37
C HIS A 136 -13.68 4.81 -10.30
N LYS A 137 -12.36 4.85 -10.10
CA LYS A 137 -11.41 5.55 -10.98
C LYS A 137 -11.43 5.02 -12.43
N ARG A 138 -11.83 3.76 -12.62
CA ARG A 138 -11.99 3.11 -13.93
C ARG A 138 -13.39 3.22 -14.54
N HIS A 139 -14.31 3.94 -13.88
CA HIS A 139 -15.72 4.02 -14.27
C HIS A 139 -16.44 2.65 -14.35
N ARG A 140 -15.92 1.63 -13.63
CA ARG A 140 -16.50 0.29 -13.52
C ARG A 140 -17.52 0.22 -12.37
N PHE A 141 -18.52 1.11 -12.42
CA PHE A 141 -19.42 1.37 -11.29
C PHE A 141 -20.20 0.14 -10.80
N LYS A 142 -20.61 -0.74 -11.73
CA LYS A 142 -21.33 -1.97 -11.37
C LYS A 142 -20.50 -2.88 -10.46
N GLU A 143 -19.22 -3.00 -10.77
CA GLU A 143 -18.28 -3.83 -10.03
C GLU A 143 -17.88 -3.14 -8.72
N ALA A 144 -17.77 -1.80 -8.72
CA ALA A 144 -17.48 -1.04 -7.52
C ALA A 144 -18.55 -1.26 -6.43
N CYS A 145 -19.83 -1.31 -6.78
CA CYS A 145 -20.91 -1.60 -5.81
C CYS A 145 -20.86 -3.02 -5.22
N GLN A 146 -20.03 -3.91 -5.78
CA GLN A 146 -19.85 -5.30 -5.35
C GLN A 146 -18.47 -5.53 -4.73
N ALA A 147 -17.69 -4.47 -4.54
CA ALA A 147 -16.30 -4.52 -4.10
C ALA A 147 -16.16 -4.76 -2.59
#